data_AF-A0A1B6KNE4-F1
#
_entry.id   AF-A0A1B6KNE4-F1
#
_cell.length_a   1.000
_cell.length_b   1.000
_cell.length_c   1.000
_cell.angle_alpha   90.00
_cell.angle_beta   90.00
_cell.angle_gamma   90.00
#
_symmetry.space_group_name_H-M   'P 1'
#
loop_
_entity.id
_entity.type
_entity.pdbx_description
1 polymer ?
#
loop_
_entity_poly.entity_id
_entity_poly.type
_entity_poly.pdbx_seq_one_letter_code
_entity_poly.pdbx_strand_id
1 'polypeptide(L)'
;FILTNLVSLDEVKQTPLVVLHSTTSPEWDLLSAYSSWDKLQRIMALILRFVTNCRNSEKLKGPLSISEFKGARLKIFNLVQRSSFAEEISALRRGRECST
;
A
#
# COMPACT_ATOMS: atom_id res chain seq x y z
N PHE A 1 61.22 -34.37 22.23
CA PHE A 1 60.66 -34.58 20.88
C PHE A 1 59.50 -35.55 21.04
N ILE A 2 58.25 -35.12 21.01
CA ILE A 2 57.49 -34.85 19.79
C ILE A 2 56.43 -33.77 20.08
N LEU A 3 56.42 -32.74 19.24
CA LEU A 3 55.41 -31.69 19.18
C LEU A 3 54.06 -32.32 18.82
N THR A 4 53.06 -32.24 19.69
CA THR A 4 51.67 -32.52 19.33
C THR A 4 50.92 -31.21 19.17
N ASN A 5 50.79 -30.82 17.91
CA ASN A 5 49.63 -30.15 17.31
C ASN A 5 49.07 -28.94 18.07
N LEU A 6 49.62 -27.77 17.75
CA LEU A 6 48.81 -26.55 17.61
C LEU A 6 47.73 -26.85 16.55
N VAL A 7 46.57 -27.34 17.00
CA VAL A 7 45.36 -27.31 16.20
C VAL A 7 45.10 -25.84 15.89
N SER A 8 45.22 -25.49 14.61
CA SER A 8 44.83 -24.18 14.10
C SER A 8 43.41 -23.90 14.58
N LEU A 9 43.25 -22.92 15.48
CA LEU A 9 41.95 -22.32 15.73
C LEU A 9 41.67 -21.45 14.52
N ASP A 10 41.14 -22.06 13.46
CA ASP A 10 40.64 -21.33 12.32
C ASP A 10 39.55 -20.39 12.84
N GLU A 11 39.87 -19.09 12.85
CA GLU A 11 38.97 -18.04 13.28
C GLU A 11 37.76 -18.05 12.35
N VAL A 12 36.64 -18.59 12.81
CA VAL A 12 35.38 -18.58 12.07
C VAL A 12 34.98 -17.13 11.89
N LYS A 13 35.24 -16.60 10.69
CA LYS A 13 34.84 -15.26 10.30
C LYS A 13 33.32 -15.18 10.38
N GLN A 14 32.79 -14.58 11.45
CA GLN A 14 31.36 -14.36 11.58
C GLN A 14 30.93 -13.41 10.47
N THR A 15 30.37 -13.96 9.40
CA THR A 15 29.69 -13.16 8.39
C THR A 15 28.44 -12.58 9.06
N PRO A 16 28.25 -11.25 9.06
CA PRO A 16 27.07 -10.66 9.69
C PRO A 16 25.83 -11.26 9.05
N LEU A 17 24.97 -11.85 9.87
CA LEU A 17 23.69 -12.39 9.43
C LEU A 17 22.82 -11.21 8.99
N VAL A 18 22.74 -10.99 7.67
CA VAL A 18 21.86 -9.98 7.09
C VAL A 18 20.46 -10.59 7.00
N VAL A 19 19.60 -10.25 7.96
CA VAL A 19 18.18 -10.65 7.95
C VAL A 19 17.34 -9.46 7.50
N LEU A 20 16.49 -9.69 6.50
CA LEU A 20 15.45 -8.73 6.12
C LEU A 20 14.32 -8.80 7.15
N HIS A 21 14.29 -7.85 8.08
CA HIS A 21 13.18 -7.71 9.01
C HIS A 21 12.06 -6.87 8.38
N SER A 22 11.01 -7.52 7.88
CA SER A 22 9.80 -6.83 7.39
C SER A 22 8.92 -6.48 8.59
N THR A 23 9.04 -5.26 9.12
CA THR A 23 7.97 -4.72 9.96
C THR A 23 6.74 -4.52 9.07
N THR A 24 5.57 -4.98 9.53
CA THR A 24 4.30 -4.52 8.95
C THR A 24 4.23 -3.01 9.15
N SER A 25 4.57 -2.26 8.11
CA SER A 25 4.37 -0.81 8.07
C SER A 25 2.91 -0.52 8.43
N PRO A 26 2.61 0.57 9.16
CA PRO A 26 1.22 0.99 9.32
C PRO A 26 0.58 1.03 7.93
N GLU A 27 -0.60 0.43 7.82
CA GLU A 27 -1.37 0.44 6.58
C GLU A 27 -1.46 1.88 6.08
N TRP A 28 -1.17 2.12 4.80
CA TRP A 28 -1.13 3.47 4.25
C TRP A 28 -2.52 4.10 4.32
N ASP A 29 -2.77 4.86 5.39
CA ASP A 29 -4.05 5.53 5.60
C ASP A 29 -4.07 6.89 4.89
N LEU A 30 -4.25 6.81 3.57
CA LEU A 30 -4.44 7.98 2.73
C LEU A 30 -5.67 8.81 3.15
N LEU A 31 -6.68 8.19 3.77
CA LEU A 31 -7.95 8.84 4.08
C LEU A 31 -7.81 9.77 5.29
N SER A 32 -7.07 9.36 6.34
CA SER A 32 -6.84 10.19 7.52
C SER A 32 -5.68 11.17 7.38
N ALA A 33 -4.80 10.99 6.38
CA ALA A 33 -3.65 11.85 6.16
C ALA A 33 -3.99 13.31 5.79
N TYR A 34 -5.25 13.61 5.46
CA TYR A 34 -5.69 14.94 5.01
C TYR A 34 -6.95 15.41 5.76
N SER A 35 -6.88 16.62 6.31
CA SER A 35 -8.01 17.29 6.97
C SER A 35 -8.89 18.12 6.02
N SER A 36 -8.58 18.14 4.72
CA SER A 36 -9.32 18.89 3.70
C SER A 36 -9.78 17.94 2.61
N TRP A 37 -11.09 17.93 2.38
CA TRP A 37 -11.74 17.13 1.34
C TRP A 37 -11.17 17.45 -0.06
N ASP A 38 -11.03 18.73 -0.41
CA ASP A 38 -10.50 19.15 -1.71
C ASP A 38 -9.05 18.66 -1.91
N LYS A 39 -8.23 18.71 -0.85
CA LYS A 39 -6.85 18.20 -0.90
C LYS A 39 -6.85 16.69 -1.12
N LEU A 40 -7.62 15.94 -0.34
CA LEU A 40 -7.73 14.48 -0.47
C LEU A 40 -8.19 14.08 -1.88
N GLN A 41 -9.23 14.72 -2.40
CA GLN A 41 -9.72 14.48 -3.76
C GLN A 41 -8.65 14.75 -4.81
N ARG A 42 -7.91 15.86 -4.68
CA ARG A 42 -6.84 16.22 -5.63
C ARG A 42 -5.71 15.22 -5.61
N ILE A 43 -5.28 14.79 -4.43
CA ILE A 43 -4.22 13.79 -4.27
C ILE A 43 -4.68 12.43 -4.85
N MET A 44 -5.89 11.99 -4.52
CA MET A 44 -6.44 10.75 -5.09
C MET A 44 -6.51 10.83 -6.63
N ALA A 45 -6.93 11.96 -7.19
CA ALA A 45 -6.99 12.14 -8.65
C ALA A 45 -5.60 12.06 -9.29
N LEU A 46 -4.57 12.63 -8.66
CA LEU A 46 -3.18 12.53 -9.11
C LEU A 46 -2.65 11.09 -9.04
N ILE A 47 -2.93 10.37 -7.96
CA ILE A 47 -2.56 8.95 -7.82
C ILE A 47 -3.20 8.13 -8.93
N LEU A 48 -4.50 8.30 -9.17
CA LEU A 48 -5.21 7.60 -10.23
C LEU A 48 -4.66 7.96 -11.62
N ARG A 49 -4.39 9.23 -11.90
CA ARG A 49 -3.74 9.66 -13.14
C ARG A 49 -2.37 9.03 -13.32
N PHE A 50 -1.55 9.02 -12.28
CA PHE A 50 -0.22 8.41 -12.30
C PHE A 50 -0.32 6.94 -12.69
N VAL A 51 -1.21 6.20 -12.01
CA VAL A 51 -1.48 4.79 -12.30
C VAL A 51 -1.96 4.59 -13.74
N THR A 52 -2.87 5.43 -14.25
CA THR A 52 -3.33 5.40 -15.64
C THR A 52 -2.18 5.65 -16.62
N ASN A 53 -1.33 6.64 -16.35
CA ASN A 53 -0.19 6.98 -17.19
C ASN A 53 0.92 5.92 -17.17
N CYS A 54 1.03 5.12 -16.10
CA CYS A 54 1.94 3.97 -16.06
C CYS A 54 1.41 2.79 -16.86
N ARG A 55 0.10 2.66 -17.01
CA ARG A 55 -0.55 1.52 -17.68
C ARG A 55 -0.84 1.73 -19.16
N ASN A 56 -0.88 2.98 -19.62
CA ASN A 56 -1.23 3.33 -20.99
C ASN A 56 -0.06 4.05 -21.68
N SER A 57 0.07 3.83 -22.99
CA SER A 57 1.04 4.54 -23.84
C SER A 57 0.68 6.03 -23.98
N GLU A 58 -0.61 6.32 -24.12
CA GLU A 58 -1.15 7.67 -24.11
C GLU A 58 -1.20 8.22 -22.68
N LYS A 59 -0.51 9.35 -22.47
CA LYS A 59 -0.37 9.96 -21.15
C LYS A 59 -1.31 11.15 -21.01
N LEU A 60 -2.08 11.15 -19.94
CA LEU A 60 -2.85 12.29 -19.49
C LEU A 60 -1.91 13.39 -18.99
N LYS A 61 -2.07 14.60 -19.52
CA LYS A 61 -1.26 15.79 -19.22
C LYS A 61 -2.17 17.00 -18.96
N GLY A 62 -1.59 18.06 -18.39
CA GLY A 62 -2.32 19.31 -18.11
C GLY A 62 -3.10 19.30 -16.79
N PRO A 63 -4.05 20.25 -16.61
CA PRO A 63 -4.87 20.34 -15.40
C PRO A 63 -5.70 19.07 -15.15
N LEU A 64 -6.13 18.86 -13.90
CA LEU A 64 -7.05 17.78 -13.54
C LEU A 64 -8.43 18.07 -14.12
N SER A 65 -8.95 17.13 -14.89
CA SER A 65 -10.27 17.21 -15.47
C SER A 65 -11.36 16.90 -14.43
N ILE A 66 -12.59 17.35 -14.71
CA ILE A 66 -13.75 17.08 -13.86
C ILE A 66 -14.02 15.57 -13.75
N SER A 67 -13.79 14.81 -14.82
CA SER A 67 -13.95 13.34 -14.81
C SER A 67 -12.95 12.67 -13.87
N GLU A 68 -11.70 13.14 -13.82
CA GLU A 68 -10.69 12.64 -12.88
C GLU A 68 -11.10 12.92 -11.44
N PHE A 69 -11.63 14.11 -11.14
CA PHE A 69 -12.16 14.39 -9.81
C PHE A 69 -13.38 13.52 -9.45
N LYS A 70 -14.29 13.26 -10.40
CA LYS A 70 -15.42 12.34 -10.17
C LYS A 70 -14.93 10.92 -9.87
N GLY A 71 -13.97 10.42 -10.65
CA GLY A 71 -13.34 9.12 -10.43
C GLY A 71 -12.64 9.04 -9.07
N ALA A 72 -11.91 10.08 -8.69
CA ALA A 72 -11.25 10.17 -7.39
C ALA A 72 -12.25 10.12 -6.22
N ARG A 73 -13.36 10.88 -6.29
CA ARG A 73 -14.42 10.85 -5.28
C ARG A 73 -15.01 9.46 -5.13
N LEU A 74 -15.38 8.84 -6.25
CA LEU A 74 -15.95 7.50 -6.24
C LEU A 74 -14.96 6.48 -5.64
N LYS A 75 -13.67 6.62 -5.95
CA LYS A 75 -12.63 5.76 -5.37
C LYS A 75 -12.51 5.94 -3.85
N ILE A 76 -12.53 7.18 -3.37
CA ILE A 76 -12.51 7.48 -1.92
C ILE A 76 -13.72 6.87 -1.23
N PHE A 77 -14.93 7.07 -1.77
CA PHE A 77 -16.14 6.46 -1.20
C PHE A 77 -16.06 4.94 -1.15
N ASN A 78 -15.58 4.30 -2.22
CA ASN A 78 -15.37 2.86 -2.24
C ASN A 78 -14.35 2.39 -1.18
N LEU A 79 -13.29 3.18 -0.91
CA LEU A 79 -12.32 2.83 0.12
C LEU A 79 -12.94 2.92 1.51
N VAL A 80 -13.61 4.04 1.82
CA VAL A 80 -14.32 4.23 3.10
C VAL A 80 -15.37 3.14 3.30
N GLN A 81 -16.17 2.84 2.26
CA GLN A 81 -17.19 1.79 2.35
C GLN A 81 -16.58 0.42 2.65
N ARG A 82 -15.47 0.08 1.99
CA ARG A 82 -14.77 -1.20 2.22
C ARG A 82 -14.17 -1.29 3.62
N SER A 83 -13.64 -0.20 4.16
CA SER A 83 -13.05 -0.20 5.50
C SER A 83 -14.11 -0.21 6.59
N SER A 84 -15.22 0.51 6.41
CA SER A 84 -16.24 0.69 7.44
C SER A 84 -17.35 -0.36 7.41
N PHE A 85 -17.63 -0.96 6.24
CA PHE A 85 -18.73 -1.91 6.03
C PHE A 85 -18.26 -3.21 5.37
N ALA A 86 -17.08 -3.69 5.78
CA ALA A 86 -16.46 -4.87 5.17
C ALA A 86 -17.37 -6.10 5.24
N GLU A 87 -18.02 -6.33 6.39
CA GLU A 87 -18.88 -7.47 6.63
C GLU A 87 -20.20 -7.38 5.87
N GLU A 88 -20.84 -6.22 5.87
CA GLU A 88 -22.08 -5.95 5.15
C GLU A 88 -21.87 -6.09 3.65
N ILE A 89 -20.79 -5.52 3.11
CA ILE A 89 -20.43 -5.69 1.69
C ILE A 89 -20.17 -7.15 1.38
N SER A 90 -19.51 -7.88 2.29
CA SER A 90 -19.25 -9.32 2.13
C SER A 90 -20.54 -10.15 2.19
N ALA A 91 -21.49 -9.79 3.07
CA ALA A 91 -22.80 -10.41 3.17
C ALA A 91 -23.64 -10.18 1.91
N LEU A 92 -23.74 -8.93 1.45
CA LEU A 92 -24.45 -8.55 0.22
C LEU A 92 -23.88 -9.27 -1.01
N ARG A 93 -22.55 -9.35 -1.13
CA ARG A 93 -21.90 -10.10 -2.23
C ARG A 93 -22.22 -11.59 -2.23
N ARG A 94 -22.56 -12.15 -1.06
CA ARG A 94 -22.96 -13.54 -0.88
C ARG A 94 -24.48 -13.73 -0.94
N GLY A 95 -25.24 -12.70 -1.33
CA GLY A 95 -26.70 -12.76 -1.43
C GLY A 95 -27.39 -12.83 -0.07
N ARG A 96 -26.72 -12.43 1.01
CA ARG A 96 -27.28 -12.37 2.36
C ARG A 96 -27.68 -10.95 2.70
N GLU A 97 -28.67 -10.82 3.58
CA GLU A 97 -29.13 -9.54 4.10
C GLU A 97 -28.07 -8.93 5.02
N CYS A 98 -28.00 -7.60 5.06
CA CYS A 98 -27.22 -6.88 6.07
C CYS A 98 -27.93 -7.00 7.40
N SER A 99 -27.24 -7.39 8.47
CA SER A 99 -27.79 -7.36 9.82
C SER A 99 -28.12 -5.91 10.22
N THR A 100 -29.36 -5.69 10.69
CA THR A 100 -29.90 -4.38 11.12
C THR A 100 -29.41 -3.93 12.48
#